data_AF-A0A1Y3N7K4-F1
#
_entry.id   AF-A0A1Y3N7K4-F1
#
_cell.length_a   1.000
_cell.length_b   1.000
_cell.length_c   1.000
_cell.angle_alpha   90.00
_cell.angle_beta   90.00
_cell.angle_gamma   90.00
#
_symmetry.space_group_name_H-M   'P 1'
#
loop_
_entity.id
_entity.type
_entity.pdbx_description
1 polymer ?
#
loop_
_entity_poly.entity_id
_entity_poly.type
_entity_poly.pdbx_seq_one_letter_code
_entity_poly.pdbx_strand_id
1 'polypeptide(L)'
;MKYLNIISVVLAIISSTSAAPAAMSKVRCGSIDGKCDPGYCCSKYGWCGATSDHCGKGCQSEFGTCNSPSITKTTKTSKPTSSIIWENKYDNDYVDSFPNIYTKYIWDFLVDKIENKYGAAGIIGNLYVKSRLNPANLEEKYEKKFNMNDEEYTRAVDNGSYSKFTTDNGGYGLFQWASEKHKSKLLKYAKIQGKSIGDLQIQLDFLWLELQDKKYENLLKALKTANSVQEASDKIVLNFEKPKDQSQDKLNIRAKYGKLLMSILDN
;
A
#
# COMPACT_ATOMS: atom_id res chain seq x y z
N MET A 1 14.61 40.37 66.69
CA MET A 1 15.81 40.30 65.81
C MET A 1 16.12 38.84 65.52
N LYS A 2 16.47 38.54 64.26
CA LYS A 2 16.96 37.26 63.70
C LYS A 2 15.91 36.34 63.06
N TYR A 3 15.69 36.68 61.79
CA TYR A 3 15.36 35.86 60.62
C TYR A 3 15.62 34.35 60.74
N LEU A 4 14.62 33.55 60.38
CA LEU A 4 14.82 32.19 59.87
C LEU A 4 14.27 32.11 58.44
N ASN A 5 15.17 31.86 57.50
CA ASN A 5 14.94 31.66 56.07
C ASN A 5 13.99 30.47 55.84
N ILE A 6 12.82 30.73 55.26
CA ILE A 6 12.02 29.68 54.61
C ILE A 6 12.25 29.83 53.11
N ILE A 7 13.14 29.00 52.57
CA ILE A 7 13.37 28.89 51.12
C ILE A 7 12.08 28.31 50.53
N SER A 8 11.26 29.19 49.95
CA SER A 8 10.13 28.81 49.12
C SER A 8 10.68 28.26 47.81
N VAL A 9 10.75 26.94 47.70
CA VAL A 9 11.03 26.24 46.44
C VAL A 9 9.82 26.46 45.54
N VAL A 10 9.89 27.49 44.70
CA VAL A 10 8.94 27.67 43.59
C VAL A 10 9.32 26.66 42.53
N LEU A 11 8.68 25.49 42.57
CA LEU A 11 8.73 24.52 41.48
C LEU A 11 7.88 25.10 40.33
N ALA A 12 8.51 25.89 39.47
CA ALA A 12 7.91 26.34 38.22
C ALA A 12 7.67 25.10 37.33
N ILE A 13 6.44 24.60 37.35
CA ILE A 13 5.94 23.59 36.41
C ILE A 13 5.85 24.27 35.05
N ILE A 14 6.93 24.22 34.28
CA ILE A 14 6.91 24.55 32.86
C ILE A 14 6.15 23.39 32.20
N SER A 15 4.83 23.54 32.04
CA SER A 15 4.07 22.70 31.12
C SER A 15 4.59 22.98 29.72
N SER A 16 5.55 22.16 29.28
CA SER A 16 5.89 22.07 27.88
C SER A 16 4.69 21.41 27.18
N THR A 17 3.77 22.22 26.66
CA THR A 17 2.90 21.76 25.59
C THR A 17 3.81 21.49 24.40
N SER A 18 4.20 20.23 24.20
CA SER A 18 4.69 19.81 22.90
C SER A 18 3.52 19.99 21.93
N ALA A 19 3.59 21.01 21.08
CA ALA A 19 2.78 21.03 19.88
C ALA A 19 3.15 19.75 19.13
N ALA A 20 2.19 18.83 19.03
CA ALA A 20 2.33 17.65 18.20
C ALA A 20 2.80 18.08 16.80
N PRO A 21 3.69 17.32 16.14
CA PRO A 21 3.98 17.56 14.74
C PRO A 21 2.66 17.65 13.99
N ALA A 22 2.50 18.69 13.15
CA ALA A 22 1.32 18.86 12.33
C ALA A 22 1.02 17.52 11.65
N ALA A 23 -0.06 16.88 12.10
CA ALA A 23 -0.46 15.58 11.62
C ALA A 23 -0.67 15.70 10.12
N MET A 24 0.10 14.94 9.34
CA MET A 24 -0.18 14.71 7.93
C MET A 24 -1.42 13.81 7.90
N SER A 25 -2.58 14.40 8.13
CA SER A 25 -3.75 13.68 8.63
C SER A 25 -4.73 13.32 7.53
N LYS A 26 -4.57 13.82 6.31
CA LYS A 26 -5.57 13.62 5.27
C LYS A 26 -4.98 13.06 4.00
N VAL A 27 -4.87 11.74 3.98
CA VAL A 27 -4.39 10.95 2.84
C VAL A 27 -5.45 10.92 1.71
N ARG A 28 -6.73 11.01 2.07
CA ARG A 28 -7.89 10.88 1.16
C ARG A 28 -8.68 12.17 1.05
N CYS A 29 -9.33 12.35 -0.10
CA CYS A 29 -10.16 13.49 -0.39
C CYS A 29 -11.30 13.16 -1.36
N GLY A 30 -12.36 13.97 -1.34
CA GLY A 30 -13.57 13.75 -2.14
C GLY A 30 -14.81 14.18 -1.39
N SER A 31 -15.99 13.95 -1.97
CA SER A 31 -17.28 14.30 -1.33
C SER A 31 -17.51 13.58 0.00
N ILE A 32 -16.93 12.38 0.17
CA ILE A 32 -17.01 11.57 1.39
C ILE A 32 -15.86 11.91 2.34
N ASP A 33 -14.64 11.95 1.81
CA ASP A 33 -13.43 12.10 2.63
C ASP A 33 -13.11 13.57 2.97
N GLY A 34 -13.71 14.54 2.28
CA GLY A 34 -13.49 15.98 2.45
C GLY A 34 -12.21 16.49 1.77
N LYS A 35 -11.70 17.65 2.19
CA LYS A 35 -10.53 18.30 1.55
C LYS A 35 -9.20 17.78 2.06
N CYS A 36 -8.17 17.84 1.21
CA CYS A 36 -6.76 17.70 1.56
C CYS A 36 -6.26 18.83 2.45
N ASP A 37 -5.14 18.56 3.12
CA ASP A 37 -4.42 19.57 3.87
C ASP A 37 -3.98 20.73 2.97
N PRO A 38 -3.88 21.97 3.51
CA PRO A 38 -3.48 23.13 2.72
C PRO A 38 -2.17 22.91 1.96
N GLY A 39 -2.16 23.23 0.66
CA GLY A 39 -1.01 23.05 -0.22
C GLY A 39 -0.94 21.69 -0.92
N TYR A 40 -1.89 20.79 -0.64
CA TYR A 40 -2.02 19.51 -1.33
C TYR A 40 -3.21 19.52 -2.31
N CYS A 41 -3.04 18.78 -3.40
CA CYS A 41 -4.03 18.59 -4.45
C CYS A 41 -4.83 17.32 -4.19
N CYS A 42 -6.12 17.36 -4.52
CA CYS A 42 -6.95 16.16 -4.51
C CYS A 42 -6.97 15.55 -5.91
N SER A 43 -6.31 14.42 -6.11
CA SER A 43 -6.27 13.77 -7.42
C SER A 43 -7.67 13.36 -7.88
N LYS A 44 -7.84 13.11 -9.19
CA LYS A 44 -9.09 12.51 -9.74
C LYS A 44 -9.48 11.17 -9.11
N TYR A 45 -8.57 10.56 -8.35
CA TYR A 45 -8.77 9.27 -7.70
C TYR A 45 -9.03 9.40 -6.19
N GLY A 46 -9.17 10.63 -5.67
CA GLY A 46 -9.52 10.90 -4.28
C GLY A 46 -8.34 10.84 -3.31
N TRP A 47 -7.15 11.22 -3.77
CA TRP A 47 -5.92 11.21 -2.97
C TRP A 47 -5.28 12.57 -2.82
N CYS A 48 -4.76 12.84 -1.64
CA CYS A 48 -4.03 14.06 -1.35
C CYS A 48 -2.55 13.91 -1.66
N GLY A 49 -2.01 14.83 -2.47
CA GLY A 49 -0.59 14.84 -2.80
C GLY A 49 -0.18 16.14 -3.49
N ALA A 50 1.13 16.41 -3.55
CA ALA A 50 1.66 17.66 -4.12
C ALA A 50 2.34 17.47 -5.49
N THR A 51 2.36 16.25 -6.02
CA THR A 51 2.98 15.95 -7.33
C THR A 51 2.03 16.27 -8.48
N SER A 52 2.57 16.33 -9.70
CA SER A 52 1.79 16.53 -10.93
C SER A 52 0.69 15.48 -11.13
N ASP A 53 0.84 14.28 -10.59
CA ASP A 53 -0.19 13.23 -10.71
C ASP A 53 -1.42 13.53 -9.84
N HIS A 54 -1.22 14.30 -8.77
CA HIS A 54 -2.28 14.75 -7.87
C HIS A 54 -2.85 16.09 -8.33
N CYS A 55 -1.97 17.02 -8.72
CA CYS A 55 -2.33 18.37 -9.13
C CYS A 55 -2.67 18.52 -10.62
N GLY A 56 -2.49 17.46 -11.40
CA GLY A 56 -2.65 17.48 -12.85
C GLY A 56 -4.10 17.37 -13.31
N LYS A 57 -4.28 16.92 -14.56
CA LYS A 57 -5.59 16.84 -15.20
C LYS A 57 -6.55 15.93 -14.41
N GLY A 58 -7.65 16.54 -13.96
CA GLY A 58 -8.70 15.86 -13.18
C GLY A 58 -8.59 16.06 -11.67
N CYS A 59 -7.65 16.88 -11.20
CA CYS A 59 -7.63 17.29 -9.80
C CYS A 59 -8.98 17.88 -9.37
N GLN A 60 -9.53 17.39 -8.25
CA GLN A 60 -10.81 17.78 -7.68
C GLN A 60 -10.65 19.05 -6.84
N SER A 61 -10.83 20.21 -7.46
CA SER A 61 -10.57 21.53 -6.86
C SER A 61 -11.41 21.85 -5.63
N GLU A 62 -12.57 21.22 -5.47
CA GLU A 62 -13.40 21.35 -4.27
C GLU A 62 -12.74 20.75 -3.03
N PHE A 63 -11.85 19.77 -3.25
CA PHE A 63 -11.21 18.98 -2.21
C PHE A 63 -9.69 19.15 -2.15
N GLY A 64 -9.08 20.03 -2.97
CA GLY A 64 -7.65 20.31 -2.92
C GLY A 64 -7.21 21.49 -3.78
N THR A 65 -5.94 21.84 -3.72
CA THR A 65 -5.37 23.05 -4.35
C THR A 65 -4.95 22.82 -5.81
N CYS A 66 -5.92 22.59 -6.68
CA CYS A 66 -5.71 22.04 -8.03
C CYS A 66 -5.08 22.94 -9.12
N ASN A 67 -4.50 24.10 -8.80
CA ASN A 67 -4.03 25.06 -9.82
C ASN A 67 -2.80 25.91 -9.43
N SER A 68 -1.93 25.47 -8.50
CA SER A 68 -0.76 26.27 -8.10
C SER A 68 0.59 25.59 -8.38
N PRO A 69 1.31 25.95 -9.45
CA PRO A 69 2.77 25.90 -9.46
C PRO A 69 3.27 27.15 -8.74
N SER A 70 3.22 27.17 -7.41
CA SER A 70 3.84 28.25 -6.64
C SER A 70 4.58 27.65 -5.46
N ILE A 71 5.80 27.23 -5.76
CA ILE A 71 6.90 27.14 -4.80
C ILE A 71 7.01 28.52 -4.14
N THR A 72 6.39 28.68 -2.98
CA THR A 72 6.76 29.77 -2.10
C THR A 72 7.95 29.27 -1.30
N LYS A 73 9.16 29.54 -1.82
CA LYS A 73 10.38 29.51 -1.04
C LYS A 73 10.17 30.39 0.18
N THR A 74 10.17 29.79 1.37
CA THR A 74 10.60 30.50 2.57
C THR A 74 11.69 29.68 3.23
N THR A 75 12.90 29.95 2.76
CA THR A 75 14.16 29.59 3.40
C THR A 75 14.21 30.20 4.80
N LYS A 76 14.32 29.37 5.84
CA LYS A 76 15.27 29.55 6.95
C LYS A 76 15.53 28.22 7.67
N THR A 77 16.71 27.72 7.36
CA THR A 77 17.61 26.76 7.98
C THR A 77 17.32 26.33 9.44
N SER A 78 17.07 25.03 9.63
CA SER A 78 17.90 24.18 10.50
C SER A 78 17.77 22.71 10.05
N LYS A 79 18.90 22.15 9.60
CA LYS A 79 19.07 20.79 9.10
C LYS A 79 18.94 19.76 10.24
N PRO A 80 18.07 18.74 10.17
CA PRO A 80 18.45 17.41 10.58
C PRO A 80 19.06 16.72 9.37
N THR A 81 20.30 16.30 9.52
CA THR A 81 20.99 15.52 8.51
C THR A 81 20.37 14.13 8.50
N SER A 82 19.67 13.77 7.43
CA SER A 82 19.51 12.37 7.06
C SER A 82 19.57 12.26 5.54
N SER A 83 20.77 12.44 5.02
CA SER A 83 21.19 11.76 3.82
C SER A 83 21.10 10.25 4.09
N ILE A 84 20.08 9.58 3.57
CA ILE A 84 20.09 8.12 3.42
C ILE A 84 20.15 7.86 1.92
N ILE A 85 21.33 7.41 1.51
CA ILE A 85 21.58 6.77 0.22
C ILE A 85 20.96 5.38 0.33
N TRP A 86 20.07 5.06 -0.60
CA TRP A 86 19.34 3.79 -0.62
C TRP A 86 20.11 2.75 -1.42
N GLU A 87 20.64 1.74 -0.74
CA GLU A 87 21.04 0.50 -1.37
C GLU A 87 20.49 -0.74 -0.67
N ASN A 88 20.09 -1.67 -1.54
CA ASN A 88 19.91 -3.12 -1.41
C ASN A 88 18.61 -3.65 -0.79
N LYS A 89 17.83 -4.48 -1.49
CA LYS A 89 18.12 -5.77 -2.18
C LYS A 89 18.30 -6.88 -1.15
N TYR A 90 17.19 -7.58 -0.90
CA TYR A 90 17.05 -8.83 -0.15
C TYR A 90 17.71 -8.88 1.25
N ASP A 91 16.84 -9.08 2.25
CA ASP A 91 17.09 -9.60 3.60
C ASP A 91 17.05 -8.61 4.78
N ASN A 92 16.57 -9.14 5.90
CA ASN A 92 16.48 -8.59 7.27
C ASN A 92 15.26 -7.72 7.61
N ASP A 93 14.23 -8.40 8.13
CA ASP A 93 13.45 -8.05 9.33
C ASP A 93 12.81 -6.66 9.48
N TYR A 94 12.81 -5.83 8.45
CA TYR A 94 12.24 -4.49 8.46
C TYR A 94 11.24 -4.37 7.32
N VAL A 95 9.96 -4.13 7.67
CA VAL A 95 9.02 -3.54 6.70
C VAL A 95 9.57 -2.17 6.35
N ASP A 96 9.50 -1.80 5.07
CA ASP A 96 9.96 -0.51 4.57
C ASP A 96 9.47 0.58 5.54
N SER A 97 10.34 1.53 5.90
CA SER A 97 10.12 2.50 7.01
C SER A 97 8.85 3.34 6.86
N PHE A 98 8.22 3.30 5.69
CA PHE A 98 6.80 3.58 5.52
C PHE A 98 6.14 2.45 4.74
N PRO A 99 5.04 1.87 5.23
CA PRO A 99 4.22 0.98 4.43
C PRO A 99 3.81 1.72 3.15
N ASN A 100 3.85 1.02 2.00
CA ASN A 100 3.40 1.51 0.70
C ASN A 100 2.12 2.34 0.85
N ILE A 101 1.95 3.44 0.09
CA ILE A 101 0.76 4.31 0.15
C ILE A 101 -0.58 3.53 0.07
N TYR A 102 -0.57 2.35 -0.54
CA TYR A 102 -1.73 1.47 -0.67
C TYR A 102 -2.02 0.61 0.56
N THR A 103 -1.09 0.50 1.51
CA THR A 103 -1.13 -0.50 2.59
C THR A 103 -2.37 -0.42 3.45
N LYS A 104 -2.71 0.77 3.97
CA LYS A 104 -3.90 0.95 4.81
C LYS A 104 -5.18 0.65 4.03
N TYR A 105 -5.23 1.05 2.76
CA TYR A 105 -6.39 0.78 1.90
C TYR A 105 -6.59 -0.72 1.67
N ILE A 106 -5.51 -1.44 1.35
CA ILE A 106 -5.55 -2.89 1.15
C ILE A 106 -5.99 -3.59 2.44
N TRP A 107 -5.46 -3.15 3.59
CA TRP A 107 -5.86 -3.68 4.90
C TRP A 107 -7.35 -3.49 5.15
N ASP A 108 -7.87 -2.27 5.00
CA ASP A 108 -9.27 -1.96 5.25
C ASP A 108 -10.20 -2.75 4.32
N PHE A 109 -9.86 -2.84 3.04
CA PHE A 109 -10.59 -3.66 2.08
C PHE A 109 -10.62 -5.13 2.50
N LEU A 110 -9.50 -5.69 2.92
CA LEU A 110 -9.42 -7.10 3.32
C LEU A 110 -10.16 -7.37 4.62
N VAL A 111 -10.08 -6.48 5.61
CA VAL A 111 -10.85 -6.59 6.85
C VAL A 111 -12.36 -6.53 6.58
N ASP A 112 -12.81 -5.63 5.69
CA ASP A 112 -14.21 -5.55 5.25
C ASP A 112 -14.68 -6.84 4.57
N LYS A 113 -13.91 -7.36 3.60
CA LYS A 113 -14.33 -8.55 2.82
C LYS A 113 -14.25 -9.86 3.58
N ILE A 114 -13.20 -10.02 4.38
CA ILE A 114 -12.92 -11.28 5.08
C ILE A 114 -13.63 -11.33 6.43
N GLU A 115 -13.91 -10.18 7.05
CA GLU A 115 -14.54 -10.07 8.37
C GLU A 115 -13.76 -10.83 9.46
N ASN A 116 -12.46 -11.04 9.22
CA ASN A 116 -11.53 -11.64 10.17
C ASN A 116 -10.13 -11.03 9.95
N LYS A 117 -9.61 -10.37 10.98
CA LYS A 117 -8.31 -9.69 10.94
C LYS A 117 -7.15 -10.65 10.73
N TYR A 118 -7.21 -11.88 11.25
CA TYR A 118 -6.19 -12.90 10.98
C TYR A 118 -6.21 -13.33 9.51
N GLY A 119 -7.40 -13.50 8.94
CA GLY A 119 -7.60 -13.75 7.51
C GLY A 119 -7.02 -12.63 6.65
N ALA A 120 -7.37 -11.37 6.96
CA ALA A 120 -6.86 -10.18 6.28
C ALA A 120 -5.33 -10.06 6.40
N ALA A 121 -4.78 -10.27 7.60
CA ALA A 121 -3.34 -10.28 7.86
C ALA A 121 -2.60 -11.37 7.07
N GLY A 122 -3.21 -12.56 6.98
CA GLY A 122 -2.70 -13.64 6.14
C GLY A 122 -2.58 -13.21 4.68
N ILE A 123 -3.61 -12.58 4.12
CA ILE A 123 -3.59 -12.11 2.72
C ILE A 123 -2.57 -10.99 2.52
N ILE A 124 -2.61 -9.93 3.31
CA ILE A 124 -1.76 -8.75 3.08
C ILE A 124 -0.27 -9.06 3.27
N GLY A 125 0.09 -9.98 4.19
CA GLY A 125 1.48 -10.44 4.34
C GLY A 125 2.00 -11.14 3.10
N ASN A 126 1.16 -11.95 2.45
CA ASN A 126 1.49 -12.59 1.17
C ASN A 126 1.65 -11.57 0.04
N LEU A 127 0.74 -10.61 -0.05
CA LEU A 127 0.80 -9.51 -1.02
C LEU A 127 2.09 -8.69 -0.87
N TYR A 128 2.48 -8.38 0.36
CA TYR A 128 3.69 -7.62 0.63
C TYR A 128 4.94 -8.34 0.10
N VAL A 129 5.07 -9.65 0.34
CA VAL A 129 6.19 -10.45 -0.17
C VAL A 129 6.22 -10.49 -1.71
N LYS A 130 5.06 -10.41 -2.35
CA LYS A 130 4.93 -10.55 -3.81
C LYS A 130 5.22 -9.28 -4.58
N SER A 131 4.70 -8.16 -4.09
CA SER A 131 4.64 -6.92 -4.86
C SER A 131 5.00 -5.69 -4.04
N ARG A 132 5.33 -5.86 -2.75
CA ARG A 132 5.41 -4.75 -1.78
C ARG A 132 4.15 -3.90 -1.79
N LEU A 133 3.00 -4.55 -2.01
CA LEU A 133 1.69 -3.92 -2.10
C LEU A 133 1.55 -2.92 -3.27
N ASN A 134 2.42 -2.99 -4.29
CA ASN A 134 2.35 -2.17 -5.48
C ASN A 134 1.53 -2.87 -6.59
N PRO A 135 0.34 -2.35 -6.98
CA PRO A 135 -0.46 -2.92 -8.05
C PRO A 135 0.19 -2.76 -9.44
N ALA A 136 1.14 -1.83 -9.62
CA ALA A 136 1.85 -1.69 -10.89
C ALA A 136 3.08 -2.59 -11.01
N ASN A 137 3.39 -3.41 -9.99
CA ASN A 137 4.68 -4.11 -9.93
C ASN A 137 4.83 -5.17 -11.01
N LEU A 138 5.81 -4.97 -11.90
CA LEU A 138 6.34 -5.98 -12.81
C LEU A 138 7.45 -6.76 -12.08
N GLU A 139 7.49 -8.08 -12.26
CA GLU A 139 8.55 -8.88 -11.67
C GLU A 139 9.94 -8.42 -12.18
N GLU A 140 10.88 -8.16 -11.27
CA GLU A 140 12.18 -7.51 -11.53
C GLU A 140 12.96 -8.13 -12.71
N LYS A 141 12.93 -9.46 -12.85
CA LYS A 141 13.64 -10.15 -13.94
C LYS A 141 13.08 -9.79 -15.32
N TYR A 142 11.81 -9.40 -15.38
CA TYR A 142 11.12 -9.00 -16.60
C TYR A 142 11.19 -7.50 -16.86
N GLU A 143 11.37 -6.65 -15.85
CA GLU A 143 11.71 -5.23 -16.09
C GLU A 143 12.94 -5.11 -16.97
N LYS A 144 14.01 -5.84 -16.61
CA LYS A 144 15.26 -5.91 -17.38
C LYS A 144 15.06 -6.53 -18.76
N LYS A 145 14.26 -7.60 -18.85
CA LYS A 145 14.02 -8.32 -20.11
C LYS A 145 13.18 -7.50 -21.10
N PHE A 146 12.23 -6.72 -20.60
CA PHE A 146 11.33 -5.92 -21.41
C PHE A 146 11.84 -4.48 -21.61
N ASN A 147 12.88 -4.09 -20.88
CA ASN A 147 13.41 -2.73 -20.86
C ASN A 147 12.30 -1.71 -20.54
N MET A 148 11.52 -2.03 -19.50
CA MET A 148 10.42 -1.22 -18.98
C MET A 148 10.38 -1.35 -17.46
N ASN A 149 10.25 -0.24 -16.75
CA ASN A 149 9.90 -0.28 -15.33
C ASN A 149 8.39 -0.57 -15.12
N ASP A 150 7.97 -0.71 -13.86
CA ASP A 150 6.59 -0.93 -13.43
C ASP A 150 5.56 -0.02 -14.15
N GLU A 151 5.81 1.29 -14.16
CA GLU A 151 4.89 2.28 -14.73
C GLU A 151 4.89 2.28 -16.25
N GLU A 152 6.05 2.12 -16.87
CA GLU A 152 6.20 2.05 -18.33
C GLU A 152 5.48 0.84 -18.89
N TYR A 153 5.67 -0.34 -18.27
CA TYR A 153 4.98 -1.56 -18.64
C TYR A 153 3.47 -1.40 -18.48
N THR A 154 3.01 -0.91 -17.33
CA THR A 154 1.57 -0.67 -17.05
C THR A 154 0.95 0.25 -18.11
N ARG A 155 1.59 1.39 -18.37
CA ARG A 155 1.12 2.40 -19.33
C ARG A 155 1.08 1.85 -20.76
N ALA A 156 2.08 1.06 -21.15
CA ALA A 156 2.15 0.43 -22.47
C ALA A 156 1.05 -0.62 -22.67
N VAL A 157 0.66 -1.34 -21.61
CA VAL A 157 -0.48 -2.26 -21.69
C VAL A 157 -1.80 -1.48 -21.78
N ASP A 158 -1.97 -0.46 -20.93
CA ASP A 158 -3.19 0.35 -20.87
C ASP A 158 -3.48 1.09 -22.18
N ASN A 159 -2.46 1.66 -22.80
CA ASN A 159 -2.59 2.39 -24.05
C ASN A 159 -2.54 1.49 -25.30
N GLY A 160 -2.31 0.18 -25.13
CA GLY A 160 -2.26 -0.81 -26.20
C GLY A 160 -0.95 -0.89 -26.98
N SER A 161 0.09 -0.11 -26.64
CA SER A 161 1.40 -0.20 -27.30
C SER A 161 2.16 -1.49 -26.96
N TYR A 162 1.78 -2.18 -25.88
CA TYR A 162 2.27 -3.51 -25.51
C TYR A 162 1.14 -4.53 -25.54
N SER A 163 1.06 -5.32 -26.61
CA SER A 163 -0.01 -6.31 -26.84
C SER A 163 0.23 -7.67 -26.21
N LYS A 164 1.43 -7.92 -25.66
CA LYS A 164 1.85 -9.23 -25.17
C LYS A 164 1.50 -9.50 -23.72
N PHE A 165 0.80 -8.59 -23.02
CA PHE A 165 0.49 -8.72 -21.59
C PHE A 165 -0.04 -10.09 -21.20
N THR A 166 -0.96 -10.65 -21.98
CA THR A 166 -1.58 -11.94 -21.68
C THR A 166 -0.72 -13.14 -22.03
N THR A 167 0.27 -12.98 -22.90
CA THR A 167 1.10 -14.07 -23.45
C THR A 167 2.56 -14.03 -23.01
N ASP A 168 2.98 -12.92 -22.41
CA ASP A 168 4.30 -12.83 -21.80
C ASP A 168 4.34 -13.64 -20.49
N ASN A 169 5.55 -13.83 -19.97
CA ASN A 169 5.78 -14.61 -18.76
C ASN A 169 5.94 -13.75 -17.50
N GLY A 170 5.72 -12.44 -17.60
CA GLY A 170 5.94 -11.47 -16.52
C GLY A 170 4.90 -11.58 -15.41
N GLY A 171 5.34 -11.84 -14.18
CA GLY A 171 4.50 -11.62 -12.99
C GLY A 171 4.11 -10.14 -12.90
N TYR A 172 2.84 -9.87 -12.64
CA TYR A 172 2.32 -8.51 -12.57
C TYR A 172 1.36 -8.29 -11.39
N GLY A 173 1.45 -7.11 -10.78
CA GLY A 173 0.53 -6.59 -9.77
C GLY A 173 0.62 -7.25 -8.40
N LEU A 174 -0.40 -7.01 -7.57
CA LEU A 174 -0.44 -7.36 -6.15
C LEU A 174 -0.06 -8.82 -5.88
N PHE A 175 -0.65 -9.74 -6.65
CA PHE A 175 -0.45 -11.19 -6.53
C PHE A 175 0.62 -11.77 -7.45
N GLN A 176 1.29 -10.93 -8.26
CA GLN A 176 2.24 -11.38 -9.28
C GLN A 176 1.60 -12.41 -10.24
N TRP A 177 0.45 -12.06 -10.82
CA TRP A 177 -0.23 -12.92 -11.79
C TRP A 177 0.66 -13.12 -13.02
N ALA A 178 1.07 -14.37 -13.27
CA ALA A 178 2.01 -14.70 -14.34
C ALA A 178 1.42 -15.61 -15.44
N SER A 179 0.31 -16.32 -15.17
CA SER A 179 -0.28 -17.22 -16.17
C SER A 179 -1.17 -16.44 -17.15
N GLU A 180 -1.20 -16.88 -18.40
CA GLU A 180 -2.07 -16.33 -19.45
C GLU A 180 -3.55 -16.21 -19.02
N LYS A 181 -4.07 -17.24 -18.34
CA LYS A 181 -5.46 -17.25 -17.87
C LYS A 181 -5.76 -16.10 -16.90
N HIS A 182 -4.91 -15.88 -15.91
CA HIS A 182 -5.09 -14.81 -14.92
C HIS A 182 -4.88 -13.42 -15.55
N LYS A 183 -3.81 -13.25 -16.34
CA LYS A 183 -3.53 -11.97 -17.01
C LYS A 183 -4.65 -11.59 -18.00
N SER A 184 -5.19 -12.57 -18.73
CA SER A 184 -6.34 -12.35 -19.62
C SER A 184 -7.59 -11.90 -18.86
N LYS A 185 -7.89 -12.52 -17.71
CA LYS A 185 -9.02 -12.12 -16.86
C LYS A 185 -8.83 -10.72 -16.28
N LEU A 186 -7.65 -10.40 -15.75
CA LEU A 186 -7.34 -9.08 -15.22
C LEU A 186 -7.47 -8.00 -16.31
N LEU A 187 -6.86 -8.22 -17.49
CA LEU A 187 -6.94 -7.27 -18.61
C LEU A 187 -8.40 -7.06 -19.05
N LYS A 188 -9.18 -8.15 -19.16
CA LYS A 188 -10.60 -8.06 -19.52
C LYS A 188 -11.39 -7.28 -18.46
N TYR A 189 -11.14 -7.56 -17.19
CA TYR A 189 -11.83 -6.91 -16.07
C TYR A 189 -11.52 -5.40 -16.06
N ALA A 190 -10.25 -5.02 -16.14
CA ALA A 190 -9.82 -3.61 -16.23
C ALA A 190 -10.45 -2.88 -17.43
N LYS A 191 -10.48 -3.52 -18.61
CA LYS A 191 -11.11 -2.97 -19.82
C LYS A 191 -12.62 -2.75 -19.65
N ILE A 192 -13.34 -3.69 -19.05
CA ILE A 192 -14.79 -3.55 -18.78
C ILE A 192 -15.05 -2.36 -17.84
N GLN A 193 -14.17 -2.14 -16.86
CA GLN A 193 -14.28 -1.02 -15.91
C GLN A 193 -13.76 0.31 -16.48
N GLY A 194 -13.10 0.31 -17.65
CA GLY A 194 -12.48 1.51 -18.22
C GLY A 194 -11.33 2.06 -17.35
N LYS A 195 -10.60 1.18 -16.68
CA LYS A 195 -9.53 1.53 -15.72
C LYS A 195 -8.20 0.87 -16.12
N SER A 196 -7.12 1.39 -15.53
CA SER A 196 -5.77 0.84 -15.69
C SER A 196 -5.69 -0.57 -15.11
N ILE A 197 -4.87 -1.44 -15.71
CA ILE A 197 -4.52 -2.73 -15.11
C ILE A 197 -3.74 -2.57 -13.79
N GLY A 198 -3.10 -1.41 -13.57
CA GLY A 198 -2.38 -1.06 -12.34
C GLY A 198 -3.23 -0.30 -11.32
N ASP A 199 -4.52 -0.12 -11.56
CA ASP A 199 -5.43 0.50 -10.59
C ASP A 199 -5.62 -0.42 -9.37
N LEU A 200 -5.40 0.13 -8.17
CA LEU A 200 -5.46 -0.64 -6.93
C LEU A 200 -6.83 -1.29 -6.73
N GLN A 201 -7.91 -0.54 -6.96
CA GLN A 201 -9.27 -1.03 -6.72
C GLN A 201 -9.60 -2.16 -7.70
N ILE A 202 -9.18 -2.03 -8.96
CA ILE A 202 -9.34 -3.09 -9.97
C ILE A 202 -8.69 -4.39 -9.53
N GLN A 203 -7.48 -4.34 -8.97
CA GLN A 203 -6.79 -5.55 -8.53
C GLN A 203 -7.38 -6.14 -7.25
N LEU A 204 -7.86 -5.31 -6.32
CA LEU A 204 -8.53 -5.77 -5.11
C LEU A 204 -9.90 -6.41 -5.41
N ASP A 205 -10.69 -5.80 -6.29
CA ASP A 205 -11.96 -6.37 -6.73
C ASP A 205 -11.75 -7.66 -7.53
N PHE A 206 -10.72 -7.68 -8.38
CA PHE A 206 -10.37 -8.89 -9.12
C PHE A 206 -9.94 -10.03 -8.17
N LEU A 207 -9.08 -9.75 -7.18
CA LEU A 207 -8.74 -10.70 -6.13
C LEU A 207 -9.99 -11.23 -5.41
N TRP A 208 -10.89 -10.33 -5.02
CA TRP A 208 -12.11 -10.72 -4.31
C TRP A 208 -13.01 -11.62 -5.17
N LEU A 209 -13.18 -11.26 -6.44
CA LEU A 209 -13.88 -12.09 -7.42
C LEU A 209 -13.25 -13.49 -7.53
N GLU A 210 -11.92 -13.58 -7.53
CA GLU A 210 -11.23 -14.87 -7.56
C GLU A 210 -11.50 -15.68 -6.30
N LEU A 211 -11.38 -15.09 -5.10
CA LEU A 211 -11.61 -15.77 -3.83
C LEU A 211 -13.06 -16.26 -3.65
N GLN A 212 -14.02 -15.64 -4.32
CA GLN A 212 -15.42 -16.07 -4.34
C GLN A 212 -15.71 -17.23 -5.30
N ASP A 213 -14.77 -17.60 -6.18
CA ASP A 213 -14.92 -18.76 -7.06
C ASP A 213 -15.15 -20.02 -6.21
N LYS A 214 -16.10 -20.88 -6.64
CA LYS A 214 -16.47 -22.12 -5.96
C LYS A 214 -15.26 -22.99 -5.62
N LYS A 215 -14.21 -22.98 -6.46
CA LYS A 215 -12.97 -23.74 -6.20
C LYS A 215 -12.22 -23.31 -4.93
N TYR A 216 -12.44 -22.09 -4.45
CA TYR A 216 -11.80 -21.53 -3.26
C TYR A 216 -12.76 -21.40 -2.08
N GLU A 217 -13.95 -21.99 -2.11
CA GLU A 217 -14.92 -21.87 -1.01
C GLU A 217 -14.34 -22.30 0.35
N ASN A 218 -13.56 -23.40 0.36
CA ASN A 218 -12.92 -23.91 1.57
C ASN A 218 -11.79 -23.00 2.04
N LEU A 219 -11.07 -22.37 1.11
CA LEU A 219 -10.06 -21.38 1.43
C LEU A 219 -10.72 -20.14 2.04
N LEU A 220 -11.77 -19.60 1.42
CA LEU A 220 -12.48 -18.43 1.93
C LEU A 220 -13.04 -18.70 3.31
N LYS A 221 -13.67 -19.87 3.53
CA LYS A 221 -14.11 -20.29 4.86
C LYS A 221 -12.96 -20.31 5.87
N ALA A 222 -11.83 -20.91 5.51
CA ALA A 222 -10.65 -20.95 6.38
C ALA A 222 -10.11 -19.55 6.72
N LEU A 223 -10.11 -18.61 5.77
CA LEU A 223 -9.70 -17.22 6.00
C LEU A 223 -10.65 -16.51 6.96
N LYS A 224 -11.97 -16.71 6.80
CA LYS A 224 -12.99 -16.13 7.68
C LYS A 224 -12.94 -16.72 9.11
N THR A 225 -12.49 -17.96 9.28
CA THR A 225 -12.45 -18.65 10.59
C THR A 225 -11.04 -18.83 11.17
N ALA A 226 -10.01 -18.24 10.54
CA ALA A 226 -8.64 -18.40 10.99
C ALA A 226 -8.44 -17.84 12.40
N ASN A 227 -7.65 -18.54 13.22
CA ASN A 227 -7.34 -18.14 14.61
C ASN A 227 -5.93 -17.56 14.76
N SER A 228 -5.17 -17.52 13.66
CA SER A 228 -3.84 -16.90 13.64
C SER A 228 -3.47 -16.43 12.24
N VAL A 229 -2.55 -15.46 12.17
CA VAL A 229 -1.98 -15.00 10.90
C VAL A 229 -1.24 -16.12 10.17
N GLN A 230 -0.57 -17.02 10.91
CA GLN A 230 0.15 -18.15 10.32
C GLN A 230 -0.81 -19.08 9.57
N GLU A 231 -1.89 -19.49 10.24
CA GLU A 231 -2.92 -20.34 9.64
C GLU A 231 -3.49 -19.71 8.36
N ALA A 232 -3.89 -18.44 8.42
CA ALA A 232 -4.44 -17.74 7.25
C ALA A 232 -3.42 -17.61 6.11
N SER A 233 -2.19 -17.20 6.43
CA SER A 233 -1.11 -17.03 5.45
C SER A 233 -0.78 -18.34 4.74
N ASP A 234 -0.66 -19.44 5.49
CA ASP A 234 -0.32 -20.74 4.94
C ASP A 234 -1.41 -21.23 3.98
N LYS A 235 -2.69 -20.98 4.30
CA LYS A 235 -3.80 -21.32 3.39
C LYS A 235 -3.73 -20.54 2.07
N ILE A 236 -3.33 -19.27 2.08
CA ILE A 236 -3.11 -18.50 0.83
C ILE A 236 -2.01 -19.14 -0.01
N VAL A 237 -0.87 -19.46 0.59
CA VAL A 237 0.26 -20.07 -0.15
C VAL A 237 -0.12 -21.43 -0.72
N LEU A 238 -0.71 -22.29 0.10
CA LEU A 238 -0.94 -23.70 -0.24
C LEU A 238 -2.16 -23.91 -1.13
N ASN A 239 -3.17 -23.03 -1.04
CA ASN A 239 -4.44 -23.23 -1.75
C ASN A 239 -4.69 -22.23 -2.87
N PHE A 240 -4.18 -21.00 -2.78
CA PHE A 240 -4.38 -19.96 -3.79
C PHE A 240 -3.19 -19.81 -4.72
N GLU A 241 -2.03 -19.48 -4.17
CA GLU A 241 -0.84 -19.14 -4.98
C GLU A 241 -0.10 -20.36 -5.52
N LYS A 242 0.05 -21.40 -4.71
CA LYS A 242 0.76 -22.65 -5.04
C LYS A 242 2.12 -22.43 -5.74
N PRO A 243 3.04 -21.66 -5.15
CA PRO A 243 4.39 -21.50 -5.71
C PRO A 243 5.13 -22.84 -5.74
N LYS A 244 6.22 -22.92 -6.53
CA LYS A 244 7.09 -24.11 -6.57
C LYS A 244 7.74 -24.40 -5.22
N ASP A 245 8.17 -23.36 -4.51
CA ASP A 245 8.75 -23.45 -3.17
C ASP A 245 7.68 -23.16 -2.11
N GLN A 246 7.31 -24.20 -1.37
CA GLN A 246 6.34 -24.16 -0.25
C GLN A 246 7.01 -24.59 1.06
N SER A 247 8.33 -24.38 1.18
CA SER A 247 9.08 -24.67 2.40
C SER A 247 8.55 -23.88 3.59
N GLN A 248 8.80 -24.40 4.80
CA GLN A 248 8.38 -23.74 6.03
C GLN A 248 8.96 -22.34 6.17
N ASP A 249 10.18 -22.10 5.66
CA ASP A 249 10.78 -20.75 5.67
C ASP A 249 9.98 -19.76 4.84
N LYS A 250 9.46 -20.18 3.67
CA LYS A 250 8.56 -19.35 2.85
C LYS A 250 7.22 -19.11 3.51
N LEU A 251 6.66 -20.11 4.18
CA LEU A 251 5.42 -19.96 4.96
C LEU A 251 5.61 -18.98 6.13
N ASN A 252 6.72 -19.14 6.87
CA ASN A 252 7.06 -18.32 8.02
C ASN A 252 7.28 -16.86 7.62
N ILE A 253 8.03 -16.57 6.56
CA ILE A 253 8.32 -15.18 6.17
C ILE A 253 7.05 -14.42 5.76
N ARG A 254 6.12 -15.08 5.06
CA ARG A 254 4.83 -14.47 4.64
C ARG A 254 3.94 -14.17 5.84
N ALA A 255 3.85 -15.11 6.77
CA ALA A 255 3.14 -14.88 8.03
C ALA A 255 3.81 -13.81 8.89
N LYS A 256 5.16 -13.70 8.87
CA LYS A 256 5.92 -12.67 9.60
C LYS A 256 5.49 -11.27 9.16
N TYR A 257 5.41 -11.03 7.85
CA TYR A 257 4.92 -9.76 7.31
C TYR A 257 3.45 -9.50 7.63
N GLY A 258 2.60 -10.53 7.57
CA GLY A 258 1.19 -10.39 7.97
C GLY A 258 1.03 -9.94 9.43
N LYS A 259 1.80 -10.54 10.35
CA LYS A 259 1.78 -10.19 11.79
C LYS A 259 2.24 -8.76 12.01
N LEU A 260 3.32 -8.36 11.33
CA LEU A 260 3.87 -7.03 11.42
C LEU A 260 2.90 -5.97 10.89
N LEU A 261 2.35 -6.17 9.69
CA LEU A 261 1.35 -5.26 9.12
C LEU A 261 0.09 -5.16 9.98
N MET A 262 -0.41 -6.28 10.51
CA MET A 262 -1.54 -6.26 11.45
C MET A 262 -1.21 -5.43 12.70
N SER A 263 -0.04 -5.59 13.31
CA SER A 263 0.35 -4.81 14.50
C SER A 263 0.43 -3.29 14.27
N ILE A 264 0.67 -2.87 13.03
CA ILE A 264 0.77 -1.45 12.65
C ILE A 264 -0.61 -0.88 12.32
N LEU A 265 -1.46 -1.67 11.65
CA LEU A 265 -2.70 -1.20 11.02
C LEU A 265 -3.96 -1.47 11.86
N ASP A 266 -3.86 -2.34 12.86
CA ASP A 266 -4.97 -2.72 13.74
C ASP A 266 -5.15 -1.79 14.95
N ASN A 267 -5.10 -0.48 14.72
CA ASN A 267 -5.32 0.56 15.72
C ASN A 267 -6.64 1.29 15.48
#